data_AF-A0ABD1UP41-F1
#
_entry.id   AF-A0ABD1UP41-F1
#
_cell.length_a   1.000
_cell.length_b   1.000
_cell.length_c   1.000
_cell.angle_alpha   90.00
_cell.angle_beta   90.00
_cell.angle_gamma   90.00
#
_symmetry.space_group_name_H-M   'P 1'
#
loop_
_entity.id
_entity.type
_entity.pdbx_description
1 polymer ?
#
loop_
_entity_poly.entity_id
_entity_poly.type
_entity_poly.pdbx_seq_one_letter_code
_entity_poly.pdbx_strand_id
1 'polypeptide(L)'
;MDVESGPPPPPPPPPPPPPPLFPPSTTRQSWLTGVNTYVAESRVGKRFKIAERNTTFSTELRAGTATFLTMAYILAVNASILSDSGGTCSVSDCIPLCSDPSVSPSNCTNNPNIRLVPPDVSCKFDPVNPGYAACLEKTRKDLVVATVASSLIGCVIMGIFANLPLALAPGMGTNAYFAYTVVGFHGSGNVSYQSALAAIFIEGLIFLFVSAIGLRAKLAKLVPKPVRISSSAGIGLFLAFIGLQNNQGIGLIGYSSSTLVTIGACPRSSRASVAPVISANGTLSLIPGGTVSGDILCLHGRMESPTFWLGVVGFVIIAYCLVKNIKGAMIYGIVFVTAISWFRNTKVTSFPNTPAGNSSYKYFKKIVDIHKIETYSRSFKFQKHRKRPFLGSFDHLFIRRYTRHNRNSIFHGSFRRIHRR
;
A
#
# COMPACT_ATOMS: atom_id res chain seq x y z
N MET A 1 16.57 -67.95 7.64
CA MET A 1 16.20 -67.78 6.21
C MET A 1 17.12 -66.71 5.67
N ASP A 2 18.30 -67.15 5.28
CA ASP A 2 19.35 -66.34 4.68
C ASP A 2 18.89 -65.90 3.28
N VAL A 3 18.92 -64.60 3.01
CA VAL A 3 18.67 -64.04 1.68
C VAL A 3 20.00 -63.55 1.15
N GLU A 4 20.45 -64.26 0.12
CA GLU A 4 21.68 -64.10 -0.64
C GLU A 4 21.74 -62.72 -1.33
N SER A 5 22.79 -61.94 -1.05
CA SER A 5 23.03 -60.63 -1.65
C SER A 5 23.86 -60.76 -2.93
N GLY A 6 23.22 -60.68 -4.10
CA GLY A 6 23.89 -60.57 -5.40
C GLY A 6 24.54 -59.19 -5.63
N PRO A 7 25.53 -59.09 -6.55
CA PRO A 7 26.27 -57.84 -6.80
C PRO A 7 25.43 -56.77 -7.51
N PRO A 8 25.73 -55.47 -7.29
CA PRO A 8 24.94 -54.36 -7.82
C PRO A 8 25.11 -54.19 -9.34
N PRO A 9 24.06 -53.75 -10.06
CA PRO A 9 24.11 -53.51 -11.50
C PRO A 9 24.97 -52.28 -11.86
N PRO A 10 25.57 -52.26 -13.07
CA PRO A 10 26.42 -51.16 -13.52
C PRO A 10 25.63 -49.84 -13.74
N PRO A 11 26.29 -48.67 -13.59
CA PRO A 11 25.64 -47.38 -13.73
C PRO A 11 25.19 -47.10 -15.17
N PRO A 12 24.06 -46.39 -15.37
CA PRO A 12 23.55 -46.06 -16.69
C PRO A 12 24.47 -45.05 -17.41
N PRO A 13 24.54 -45.11 -18.77
CA PRO A 13 25.36 -44.20 -19.56
C PRO A 13 24.89 -42.73 -19.44
N PRO A 14 25.80 -41.76 -19.58
CA PRO A 14 25.47 -40.34 -19.47
C PRO A 14 24.50 -39.90 -20.58
N PRO A 15 23.56 -38.98 -20.30
CA PRO A 15 22.61 -38.50 -21.28
C PRO A 15 23.30 -37.73 -22.41
N PRO A 16 22.80 -37.82 -23.66
CA PRO A 16 23.36 -37.08 -24.78
C PRO A 16 23.26 -35.55 -24.57
N PRO A 17 24.20 -34.77 -25.11
CA PRO A 17 24.18 -33.32 -25.01
C PRO A 17 22.90 -32.74 -25.64
N PRO A 18 22.31 -31.68 -25.04
CA PRO A 18 21.09 -31.07 -25.56
C PRO A 18 21.32 -30.51 -26.97
N PRO A 19 20.35 -30.67 -27.89
CA PRO A 19 20.45 -30.13 -29.25
C PRO A 19 20.54 -28.60 -29.22
N PRO A 20 21.27 -27.98 -30.18
CA PRO A 20 21.39 -26.53 -30.26
C PRO A 20 20.02 -25.87 -30.42
N LEU A 21 19.79 -24.84 -29.60
CA LEU A 21 18.57 -24.03 -29.57
C LEU A 21 18.28 -23.41 -30.95
N PHE A 22 17.03 -23.60 -31.41
CA PHE A 22 16.45 -23.03 -32.64
C PHE A 22 16.75 -21.53 -32.84
N PRO A 23 16.84 -21.05 -34.11
CA PRO A 23 17.06 -19.64 -34.42
C PRO A 23 15.80 -18.80 -34.14
N PRO A 24 15.93 -17.53 -33.70
CA PRO A 24 14.77 -16.72 -33.32
C PRO A 24 14.12 -15.99 -34.50
N SER A 25 12.79 -15.99 -34.49
CA SER A 25 11.90 -15.27 -35.40
C SER A 25 12.15 -13.75 -35.41
N THR A 26 12.45 -13.25 -36.60
CA THR A 26 12.90 -11.90 -36.93
C THR A 26 11.76 -10.86 -36.89
N THR A 27 11.87 -9.90 -35.96
CA THR A 27 11.84 -8.42 -36.17
C THR A 27 11.61 -7.71 -34.82
N ARG A 28 10.58 -8.09 -34.04
CA ARG A 28 10.30 -7.50 -32.70
C ARG A 28 11.23 -8.03 -31.60
N GLN A 29 11.74 -9.25 -31.78
CA GLN A 29 12.76 -9.84 -30.89
C GLN A 29 14.12 -9.14 -31.02
N SER A 30 14.43 -8.52 -32.16
CA SER A 30 15.76 -7.90 -32.40
C SER A 30 16.01 -6.70 -31.48
N TRP A 31 15.05 -5.78 -31.35
CA TRP A 31 15.22 -4.59 -30.52
C TRP A 31 15.25 -4.90 -29.02
N LEU A 32 14.33 -5.73 -28.53
CA LEU A 32 14.31 -6.14 -27.12
C LEU A 32 15.57 -6.93 -26.74
N THR A 33 16.09 -7.77 -27.65
CA THR A 33 17.34 -8.52 -27.43
C THR A 33 18.53 -7.57 -27.42
N GLY A 34 18.58 -6.59 -28.33
CA GLY A 34 19.61 -5.54 -28.34
C GLY A 34 19.66 -4.74 -27.04
N VAL A 35 18.50 -4.29 -26.53
CA VAL A 35 18.42 -3.58 -25.24
C VAL A 35 18.82 -4.49 -24.07
N ASN A 36 18.36 -5.75 -24.05
CA ASN A 36 18.72 -6.70 -23.00
C ASN A 36 20.23 -6.96 -22.95
N THR A 37 20.88 -7.17 -24.10
CA THR A 37 22.33 -7.40 -24.20
C THR A 37 23.12 -6.14 -23.83
N TYR A 38 22.72 -4.97 -24.34
CA TYR A 38 23.35 -3.70 -24.01
C TYR A 38 23.30 -3.40 -22.50
N VAL A 39 22.14 -3.59 -21.87
CA VAL A 39 22.00 -3.38 -20.43
C VAL A 39 22.77 -4.43 -19.63
N ALA A 40 22.81 -5.69 -20.08
CA ALA A 40 23.60 -6.74 -19.41
C ALA A 40 25.11 -6.44 -19.40
N GLU A 41 25.63 -5.88 -20.49
CA GLU A 41 27.05 -5.51 -20.61
C GLU A 41 27.41 -4.19 -19.92
N SER A 42 26.42 -3.33 -19.69
CA SER A 42 26.58 -2.05 -19.00
C SER A 42 27.10 -2.20 -17.56
N ARG A 43 27.63 -1.11 -16.99
CA ARG A 43 28.06 -1.07 -15.57
C ARG A 43 26.91 -1.41 -14.62
N VAL A 44 25.67 -1.07 -14.99
CA VAL A 44 24.46 -1.37 -14.23
C VAL A 44 24.17 -2.88 -14.24
N GLY A 45 24.19 -3.51 -15.42
CA GLY A 45 23.97 -4.95 -15.56
C GLY A 45 25.01 -5.79 -14.83
N LYS A 46 26.28 -5.38 -14.89
CA LYS A 46 27.39 -5.99 -14.13
C LYS A 46 27.24 -5.80 -12.62
N ARG A 47 26.82 -4.61 -12.15
CA ARG A 47 26.58 -4.33 -10.72
C ARG A 47 25.46 -5.20 -10.17
N PHE A 48 24.33 -5.29 -10.87
CA PHE A 48 23.16 -6.07 -10.45
C PHE A 48 23.28 -7.57 -10.75
N LYS A 49 24.36 -7.98 -11.44
CA LYS A 49 24.65 -9.37 -11.78
C LYS A 49 23.48 -10.02 -12.55
N ILE A 50 22.91 -9.29 -13.51
CA ILE A 50 21.71 -9.72 -14.25
C ILE A 50 21.97 -11.04 -14.99
N ALA A 51 23.12 -11.15 -15.66
CA ALA A 51 23.54 -12.37 -16.35
C ALA A 51 23.73 -13.56 -15.39
N GLU A 52 24.37 -13.35 -14.23
CA GLU A 52 24.56 -14.41 -13.21
C GLU A 52 23.23 -14.90 -12.59
N ARG A 53 22.20 -14.05 -12.62
CA ARG A 53 20.86 -14.37 -12.10
C ARG A 53 19.98 -15.11 -13.11
N ASN A 54 20.46 -15.32 -14.35
CA ASN A 54 19.70 -15.88 -15.46
C ASN A 54 18.39 -15.10 -15.72
N THR A 55 18.43 -13.77 -15.66
CA THR A 55 17.29 -12.90 -15.95
C THR A 55 17.64 -11.87 -17.03
N THR A 56 16.63 -11.26 -17.64
CA THR A 56 16.79 -10.21 -18.66
C THR A 56 16.26 -8.89 -18.13
N PHE A 57 16.78 -7.76 -18.62
CA PHE A 57 16.32 -6.42 -18.23
C PHE A 57 14.80 -6.25 -18.39
N SER A 58 14.25 -6.68 -19.52
CA SER A 58 12.79 -6.68 -19.77
C SER A 58 11.99 -7.51 -18.75
N THR A 59 12.54 -8.63 -18.27
CA THR A 59 11.88 -9.46 -17.25
C THR A 59 11.90 -8.77 -15.89
N GLU A 60 13.04 -8.20 -15.50
CA GLU A 60 13.20 -7.44 -14.26
C GLU A 60 12.33 -6.19 -14.26
N LEU A 61 12.27 -5.46 -15.38
CA LEU A 61 11.39 -4.30 -15.53
C LEU A 61 9.93 -4.68 -15.37
N ARG A 62 9.48 -5.78 -16.02
CA ARG A 62 8.10 -6.26 -15.87
C ARG A 62 7.79 -6.69 -14.43
N ALA A 63 8.71 -7.39 -13.78
CA ALA A 63 8.56 -7.79 -12.38
C ALA A 63 8.52 -6.56 -11.44
N GLY A 64 9.36 -5.57 -11.70
CA GLY A 64 9.37 -4.28 -11.01
C GLY A 64 8.06 -3.53 -11.18
N THR A 65 7.54 -3.42 -12.41
CA THR A 65 6.25 -2.76 -12.67
C THR A 65 5.10 -3.49 -12.01
N ALA A 66 5.06 -4.83 -12.06
CA ALA A 66 4.04 -5.61 -11.36
C ALA A 66 4.10 -5.35 -9.84
N THR A 67 5.30 -5.37 -9.26
CA THR A 67 5.51 -5.10 -7.83
C THR A 67 5.10 -3.67 -7.48
N PHE A 68 5.47 -2.68 -8.29
CA PHE A 68 5.08 -1.29 -8.12
C PHE A 68 3.56 -1.13 -8.11
N LEU A 69 2.85 -1.72 -9.08
CA LEU A 69 1.39 -1.65 -9.16
C LEU A 69 0.73 -2.32 -7.94
N THR A 70 1.28 -3.43 -7.44
CA THR A 70 0.77 -4.07 -6.22
C THR A 70 1.02 -3.25 -4.95
N MET A 71 2.15 -2.56 -4.87
CA MET A 71 2.52 -1.75 -3.70
C MET A 71 1.85 -0.37 -3.72
N ALA A 72 1.52 0.17 -4.89
CA ALA A 72 0.90 1.48 -5.04
C ALA A 72 -0.42 1.61 -4.25
N TYR A 73 -1.23 0.55 -4.21
CA TYR A 73 -2.44 0.49 -3.39
C TYR A 73 -2.11 0.59 -1.88
N ILE A 74 -1.07 -0.12 -1.42
CA ILE A 74 -0.64 -0.10 0.00
C ILE A 74 -0.23 1.33 0.42
N LEU A 75 0.39 2.10 -0.47
CA LEU A 75 0.78 3.49 -0.17
C LEU A 75 -0.43 4.39 0.09
N ALA A 76 -1.53 4.20 -0.64
CA ALA A 76 -2.76 4.96 -0.43
C ALA A 76 -3.53 4.49 0.83
N VAL A 77 -3.62 3.17 1.03
CA VAL A 77 -4.34 2.57 2.17
C VAL A 77 -3.67 2.92 3.48
N ASN A 78 -2.34 2.85 3.55
CA ASN A 78 -1.60 3.19 4.77
C ASN A 78 -1.89 4.63 5.21
N ALA A 79 -1.98 5.57 4.28
CA ALA A 79 -2.33 6.95 4.59
C ALA A 79 -3.77 7.09 5.08
N SER A 80 -4.73 6.32 4.51
CA SER A 80 -6.11 6.31 4.99
C SER A 80 -6.21 5.78 6.42
N ILE A 81 -5.60 4.62 6.70
CA ILE A 81 -5.63 4.01 8.03
C ILE A 81 -4.99 4.94 9.07
N LEU A 82 -3.86 5.58 8.72
CA LEU A 82 -3.22 6.52 9.63
C LEU A 82 -4.02 7.81 9.82
N SER A 83 -4.73 8.31 8.80
CA SER A 83 -5.61 9.47 8.96
C SER A 83 -6.83 9.18 9.85
N ASP A 84 -7.28 7.92 9.93
CA ASP A 84 -8.40 7.52 10.80
C ASP A 84 -8.06 7.68 12.29
N SER A 85 -6.76 7.74 12.65
CA SER A 85 -6.32 8.09 14.01
C SER A 85 -6.52 9.58 14.36
N GLY A 86 -6.91 10.42 13.40
CA GLY A 86 -6.97 11.88 13.55
C GLY A 86 -5.65 12.59 13.21
N GLY A 87 -4.53 11.85 13.11
CA GLY A 87 -3.24 12.40 12.73
C GLY A 87 -2.79 13.56 13.60
N THR A 88 -2.34 14.65 12.96
CA THR A 88 -1.94 15.89 13.65
C THR A 88 -3.10 16.84 13.92
N CYS A 89 -4.31 16.50 13.49
CA CYS A 89 -5.47 17.39 13.60
C CYS A 89 -6.03 17.39 15.02
N SER A 90 -6.37 18.57 15.53
CA SER A 90 -6.90 18.74 16.88
C SER A 90 -8.20 19.57 16.88
N VAL A 91 -8.78 19.78 18.06
CA VAL A 91 -10.01 20.60 18.22
C VAL A 91 -9.78 22.05 17.76
N SER A 92 -8.53 22.52 17.74
CA SER A 92 -8.17 23.85 17.23
C SER A 92 -8.43 24.04 15.74
N ASP A 93 -8.47 22.95 14.96
CA ASP A 93 -8.66 22.99 13.51
C ASP A 93 -10.16 23.01 13.14
N CYS A 94 -11.04 22.87 14.13
CA CYS A 94 -12.47 22.96 13.95
C CYS A 94 -12.91 24.42 13.82
N ILE A 95 -13.78 24.70 12.84
CA ILE A 95 -14.37 26.03 12.70
C ILE A 95 -15.61 26.16 13.59
N PRO A 96 -15.90 27.34 14.16
CA PRO A 96 -17.13 27.55 14.92
C PRO A 96 -18.34 27.38 13.97
N LEU A 97 -19.34 26.63 14.43
CA LEU A 97 -20.58 26.39 13.72
C LEU A 97 -21.75 27.01 14.47
N CYS A 98 -22.84 27.24 13.76
CA CYS A 98 -24.07 27.76 14.34
C CYS A 98 -24.97 26.64 14.81
N SER A 99 -25.90 26.97 15.70
CA SER A 99 -26.92 26.01 16.18
C SER A 99 -27.76 25.42 15.04
N ASP A 100 -27.89 26.15 13.92
CA ASP A 100 -28.46 25.64 12.66
C ASP A 100 -27.35 25.40 11.62
N PRO A 101 -27.14 24.16 11.14
CA PRO A 101 -26.08 23.83 10.17
C PRO A 101 -26.31 24.38 8.76
N SER A 102 -27.49 24.96 8.46
CA SER A 102 -27.79 25.58 7.16
C SER A 102 -27.31 27.03 7.04
N VAL A 103 -26.88 27.65 8.14
CA VAL A 103 -26.52 29.07 8.22
C VAL A 103 -25.00 29.23 8.37
N SER A 104 -24.41 30.11 7.56
CA SER A 104 -22.97 30.39 7.61
C SER A 104 -22.58 31.13 8.90
N PRO A 105 -21.34 30.94 9.42
CA PRO A 105 -20.89 31.54 10.68
C PRO A 105 -21.04 33.07 10.77
N SER A 106 -21.02 33.76 9.62
CA SER A 106 -21.21 35.21 9.50
C SER A 106 -22.64 35.69 9.77
N ASN A 107 -23.65 34.85 9.51
CA ASN A 107 -25.07 35.22 9.57
C ASN A 107 -25.72 34.88 10.92
N CYS A 108 -25.01 34.12 11.76
CA CYS A 108 -25.49 33.67 13.05
C CYS A 108 -25.37 34.73 14.14
N THR A 109 -24.48 35.70 13.97
CA THR A 109 -24.35 36.85 14.87
C THR A 109 -25.55 37.80 14.77
N ASN A 110 -26.33 37.72 13.69
CA ASN A 110 -27.40 38.67 13.37
C ASN A 110 -28.80 38.17 13.80
N ASN A 111 -28.94 36.94 14.30
CA ASN A 111 -30.23 36.34 14.63
C ASN A 111 -30.30 35.95 16.12
N PRO A 112 -31.20 36.52 16.93
CA PRO A 112 -31.25 36.26 18.37
C PRO A 112 -31.61 34.82 18.75
N ASN A 113 -32.12 34.01 17.81
CA ASN A 113 -32.50 32.62 18.03
C ASN A 113 -31.40 31.59 17.69
N ILE A 114 -30.25 32.02 17.16
CA ILE A 114 -29.16 31.12 16.73
C ILE A 114 -27.88 31.51 17.47
N ARG A 115 -27.24 30.56 18.16
CA ARG A 115 -25.99 30.80 18.89
C ARG A 115 -24.79 30.20 18.16
N LEU A 116 -23.64 30.88 18.26
CA LEU A 116 -22.35 30.33 17.89
C LEU A 116 -21.95 29.25 18.91
N VAL A 117 -21.73 28.02 18.44
CA VAL A 117 -21.26 26.92 19.26
C VAL A 117 -19.73 26.83 19.11
N PRO A 118 -18.96 27.03 20.20
CA PRO A 118 -17.51 26.86 20.13
C PRO A 118 -17.15 25.40 19.85
N PRO A 119 -16.04 25.14 19.14
CA PRO A 119 -15.62 23.79 18.84
C PRO A 119 -15.26 23.05 20.13
N ASP A 120 -15.96 21.94 20.37
CA ASP A 120 -15.69 20.99 21.45
C ASP A 120 -15.11 19.68 20.87
N VAL A 121 -14.63 18.76 21.72
CA VAL A 121 -14.11 17.44 21.31
C VAL A 121 -15.06 16.66 20.39
N SER A 122 -16.36 16.95 20.50
CA SER A 122 -17.43 16.44 19.63
C SER A 122 -17.22 16.80 18.14
N CYS A 123 -16.44 17.83 17.81
CA CYS A 123 -16.18 18.27 16.43
C CYS A 123 -15.38 17.27 15.59
N LYS A 124 -14.70 16.32 16.26
CA LYS A 124 -13.89 15.27 15.63
C LYS A 124 -14.72 14.09 15.14
N PHE A 125 -15.92 13.91 15.67
CA PHE A 125 -16.79 12.78 15.37
C PHE A 125 -17.94 13.23 14.48
N ASP A 126 -18.56 12.30 13.77
CA ASP A 126 -19.57 12.67 12.79
C ASP A 126 -20.86 13.22 13.43
N PRO A 127 -21.48 14.27 12.85
CA PRO A 127 -21.10 14.93 11.61
C PRO A 127 -19.81 15.76 11.74
N VAL A 128 -18.78 15.37 10.98
CA VAL A 128 -17.44 15.92 11.17
C VAL A 128 -17.43 17.39 10.76
N ASN A 129 -16.83 18.22 11.60
CA ASN A 129 -16.69 19.64 11.33
C ASN A 129 -15.92 19.85 9.99
N PRO A 130 -16.39 20.73 9.09
CA PRO A 130 -15.75 20.93 7.80
C PRO A 130 -14.29 21.41 7.90
N GLY A 131 -13.94 22.14 8.96
CA GLY A 131 -12.55 22.53 9.26
C GLY A 131 -11.67 21.32 9.59
N TYR A 132 -12.18 20.42 10.45
CA TYR A 132 -11.49 19.19 10.81
C TYR A 132 -11.37 18.22 9.61
N ALA A 133 -12.42 18.07 8.81
CA ALA A 133 -12.39 17.28 7.57
C ALA A 133 -11.35 17.81 6.58
N ALA A 134 -11.21 19.13 6.45
CA ALA A 134 -10.18 19.74 5.61
C ALA A 134 -8.76 19.47 6.13
N CYS A 135 -8.57 19.51 7.46
CA CYS A 135 -7.30 19.12 8.09
C CYS A 135 -6.98 17.65 7.81
N LEU A 136 -7.93 16.73 8.03
CA LEU A 136 -7.74 15.29 7.77
C LEU A 136 -7.39 15.02 6.31
N GLU A 137 -8.06 15.65 5.36
CA GLU A 137 -7.74 15.49 3.94
C GLU A 137 -6.35 16.02 3.59
N LYS A 138 -5.90 17.09 4.25
CA LYS A 138 -4.52 17.58 4.11
C LYS A 138 -3.54 16.57 4.68
N THR A 139 -3.74 16.11 5.91
CA THR A 139 -2.90 15.11 6.57
C THR A 139 -2.83 13.81 5.76
N ARG A 140 -3.94 13.33 5.21
CA ARG A 140 -3.99 12.14 4.35
C ARG A 140 -3.09 12.30 3.12
N LYS A 141 -3.12 13.46 2.46
CA LYS A 141 -2.25 13.75 1.31
C LYS A 141 -0.78 13.81 1.71
N ASP A 142 -0.46 14.46 2.83
CA ASP A 142 0.91 14.56 3.33
C ASP A 142 1.46 13.18 3.72
N LEU A 143 0.64 12.32 4.33
CA LEU A 143 0.99 10.93 4.65
C LEU A 143 1.27 10.11 3.39
N VAL A 144 0.49 10.26 2.31
CA VAL A 144 0.78 9.58 1.03
C VAL A 144 2.17 9.98 0.52
N VAL A 145 2.46 11.29 0.50
CA VAL A 145 3.75 11.81 0.01
C VAL A 145 4.91 11.31 0.88
N ALA A 146 4.76 11.36 2.21
CA ALA A 146 5.77 10.88 3.15
C ALA A 146 6.03 9.37 3.00
N THR A 147 4.98 8.59 2.79
CA THR A 147 5.05 7.14 2.60
C THR A 147 5.76 6.79 1.28
N VAL A 148 5.45 7.50 0.20
CA VAL A 148 6.12 7.33 -1.11
C VAL A 148 7.60 7.68 -0.99
N ALA A 149 7.93 8.83 -0.39
CA ALA A 149 9.30 9.30 -0.25
C ALA A 149 10.15 8.34 0.60
N SER A 150 9.65 7.89 1.75
CA SER A 150 10.35 6.94 2.62
C SER A 150 10.53 5.57 1.96
N SER A 151 9.50 5.05 1.27
CA SER A 151 9.59 3.78 0.53
C SER A 151 10.60 3.84 -0.61
N LEU A 152 10.64 4.96 -1.34
CA LEU A 152 11.60 5.21 -2.41
C LEU A 152 13.03 5.20 -1.87
N ILE A 153 13.29 5.96 -0.80
CA ILE A 153 14.61 6.02 -0.15
C ILE A 153 15.03 4.62 0.33
N GLY A 154 14.13 3.89 0.99
CA GLY A 154 14.39 2.52 1.44
C GLY A 154 14.74 1.57 0.29
N CYS A 155 13.93 1.57 -0.78
CA CYS A 155 14.17 0.74 -1.96
C CYS A 155 15.49 1.09 -2.66
N VAL A 156 15.83 2.38 -2.76
CA VAL A 156 17.09 2.85 -3.37
C VAL A 156 18.30 2.42 -2.54
N ILE A 157 18.26 2.60 -1.22
CA ILE A 157 19.33 2.16 -0.32
C ILE A 157 19.52 0.64 -0.43
N MET A 158 18.43 -0.13 -0.41
CA MET A 158 18.48 -1.57 -0.52
C MET A 158 19.01 -2.04 -1.89
N GLY A 159 18.60 -1.35 -2.97
CA GLY A 159 19.07 -1.64 -4.33
C GLY A 159 20.56 -1.33 -4.52
N ILE A 160 21.02 -0.14 -4.10
CA ILE A 160 22.39 0.32 -4.34
C ILE A 160 23.40 -0.38 -3.43
N PHE A 161 23.10 -0.51 -2.13
CA PHE A 161 24.06 -1.03 -1.15
C PHE A 161 23.95 -2.54 -0.98
N ALA A 162 22.74 -3.07 -0.84
CA ALA A 162 22.53 -4.50 -0.58
C ALA A 162 22.44 -5.36 -1.86
N ASN A 163 22.25 -4.74 -3.03
CA ASN A 163 22.19 -5.42 -4.33
C ASN A 163 21.18 -6.60 -4.34
N LEU A 164 20.03 -6.36 -3.70
CA LEU A 164 18.97 -7.33 -3.49
C LEU A 164 17.66 -6.74 -4.03
N PRO A 165 16.94 -7.44 -4.93
CA PRO A 165 15.71 -6.95 -5.52
C PRO A 165 14.52 -7.15 -4.56
N LEU A 166 14.52 -6.39 -3.46
CA LEU A 166 13.45 -6.42 -2.46
C LEU A 166 12.75 -5.06 -2.43
N ALA A 167 11.45 -5.06 -2.71
CA ALA A 167 10.61 -3.89 -2.51
C ALA A 167 10.36 -3.70 -1.01
N LEU A 168 10.58 -2.49 -0.53
CA LEU A 168 10.36 -2.08 0.85
C LEU A 168 9.16 -1.13 0.88
N ALA A 169 8.15 -1.49 1.65
CA ALA A 169 6.94 -0.72 1.87
C ALA A 169 6.56 -0.80 3.36
N PRO A 170 5.83 0.19 3.90
CA PRO A 170 5.41 0.18 5.29
C PRO A 170 4.42 -0.96 5.56
N GLY A 171 4.57 -1.59 6.73
CA GLY A 171 3.70 -2.66 7.18
C GLY A 171 2.29 -2.16 7.50
N MET A 172 1.27 -2.71 6.82
CA MET A 172 -0.12 -2.30 7.05
C MET A 172 -0.63 -2.67 8.45
N GLY A 173 -0.22 -3.82 8.99
CA GLY A 173 -0.68 -4.31 10.29
C GLY A 173 -0.23 -3.44 11.47
N THR A 174 1.00 -2.97 11.46
CA THR A 174 1.52 -2.06 12.51
C THR A 174 0.86 -0.69 12.43
N ASN A 175 0.55 -0.20 11.23
CA ASN A 175 -0.18 1.05 11.05
C ASN A 175 -1.62 0.96 11.56
N ALA A 176 -2.30 -0.18 11.32
CA ALA A 176 -3.64 -0.42 11.84
C ALA A 176 -3.65 -0.55 13.37
N TYR A 177 -2.69 -1.27 13.94
CA TYR A 177 -2.53 -1.35 15.40
C TYR A 177 -2.26 0.03 16.02
N PHE A 178 -1.38 0.82 15.41
CA PHE A 178 -1.10 2.19 15.84
C PHE A 178 -2.37 3.07 15.80
N ALA A 179 -3.08 3.07 14.67
CA ALA A 179 -4.23 3.94 14.48
C ALA A 179 -5.44 3.54 15.34
N TYR A 180 -5.79 2.25 15.39
CA TYR A 180 -7.02 1.80 16.03
C TYR A 180 -6.84 1.38 17.49
N THR A 181 -5.66 0.88 17.88
CA THR A 181 -5.44 0.35 19.24
C THR A 181 -4.66 1.33 20.12
N VAL A 182 -3.62 1.98 19.61
CA VAL A 182 -2.77 2.87 20.43
C VAL A 182 -3.38 4.27 20.53
N VAL A 183 -3.63 4.91 19.37
CA VAL A 183 -4.15 6.28 19.30
C VAL A 183 -5.68 6.30 19.36
N GLY A 184 -6.34 5.29 18.80
CA GLY A 184 -7.79 5.23 18.68
C GLY A 184 -8.33 6.11 17.57
N PHE A 185 -9.59 5.86 17.18
CA PHE A 185 -10.26 6.60 16.11
C PHE A 185 -10.38 8.09 16.48
N HIS A 186 -9.87 8.99 15.65
CA HIS A 186 -9.75 10.44 15.92
C HIS A 186 -9.07 10.80 17.27
N GLY A 187 -8.20 9.94 17.79
CA GLY A 187 -7.50 10.17 19.06
C GLY A 187 -8.37 9.89 20.29
N SER A 188 -9.34 8.97 20.18
CA SER A 188 -10.17 8.52 21.30
C SER A 188 -9.42 7.64 22.32
N GLY A 189 -8.19 7.21 22.01
CA GLY A 189 -7.37 6.37 22.88
C GLY A 189 -6.70 7.15 24.01
N ASN A 190 -6.08 6.41 24.94
CA ASN A 190 -5.37 6.99 26.08
C ASN A 190 -4.07 7.71 25.71
N VAL A 191 -3.50 7.42 24.53
CA VAL A 191 -2.19 7.92 24.13
C VAL A 191 -2.35 8.92 22.98
N SER A 192 -1.75 10.10 23.14
CA SER A 192 -1.74 11.11 22.07
C SER A 192 -0.96 10.64 20.84
N TYR A 193 -1.40 11.06 19.65
CA TYR A 193 -0.72 10.75 18.39
C TYR A 193 0.78 11.12 18.40
N GLN A 194 1.12 12.27 19.01
CA GLN A 194 2.50 12.76 19.11
C GLN A 194 3.36 11.88 20.01
N SER A 195 2.84 11.48 21.18
CA SER A 195 3.52 10.56 22.09
C SER A 195 3.73 9.19 21.45
N ALA A 196 2.74 8.69 20.71
CA ALA A 196 2.84 7.43 20.01
C ALA A 196 3.87 7.47 18.87
N LEU A 197 3.97 8.57 18.11
CA LEU A 197 5.02 8.75 17.11
C LEU A 197 6.42 8.84 17.71
N ALA A 198 6.57 9.52 18.85
CA ALA A 198 7.84 9.57 19.57
C ALA A 198 8.29 8.16 20.00
N ALA A 199 7.36 7.32 20.48
CA ALA A 199 7.65 5.94 20.82
C ALA A 199 8.15 5.12 19.61
N ILE A 200 7.51 5.26 18.44
CA ILE A 200 7.95 4.59 17.19
C ILE A 200 9.34 5.09 16.77
N PHE A 201 9.61 6.37 16.90
CA PHE A 201 10.93 6.92 16.57
C PHE A 201 12.03 6.31 17.47
N ILE A 202 11.77 6.21 18.77
CA ILE A 202 12.68 5.57 19.73
C ILE A 202 12.81 4.07 19.44
N GLU A 203 11.72 3.38 19.13
CA GLU A 203 11.74 1.97 18.71
C GLU A 203 12.64 1.77 17.48
N GLY A 204 12.55 2.68 16.50
CA GLY A 204 13.41 2.68 15.30
C GLY A 204 14.89 2.80 15.65
N LEU A 205 15.26 3.69 16.58
CA LEU A 205 16.64 3.84 17.05
C LEU A 205 17.13 2.59 17.80
N ILE A 206 16.30 2.03 18.66
CA ILE A 206 16.59 0.77 19.37
C ILE A 206 16.79 -0.36 18.35
N PHE A 207 15.93 -0.45 17.33
CA PHE A 207 16.03 -1.46 16.29
C PHE A 207 17.31 -1.31 15.45
N LEU A 208 17.74 -0.09 15.15
CA LEU A 208 19.02 0.17 14.50
C LEU A 208 20.20 -0.27 15.36
N PHE A 209 20.18 0.05 16.66
CA PHE A 209 21.21 -0.36 17.62
C PHE A 209 21.31 -1.89 17.74
N VAL A 210 20.17 -2.56 17.92
CA VAL A 210 20.06 -4.03 17.95
C VAL A 210 20.54 -4.67 16.64
N SER A 211 20.26 -4.03 15.51
CA SER A 211 20.72 -4.47 14.19
C SER A 211 22.23 -4.33 14.03
N ALA A 212 22.83 -3.25 14.57
CA ALA A 212 24.28 -3.02 14.53
C ALA A 212 25.06 -4.08 15.34
N ILE A 213 24.51 -4.53 16.48
CA ILE A 213 25.09 -5.62 17.31
C ILE A 213 24.95 -7.00 16.63
N GLY A 214 24.16 -7.10 15.56
CA GLY A 214 23.91 -8.37 14.85
C GLY A 214 22.90 -9.28 15.55
N LEU A 215 22.22 -8.79 16.60
CA LEU A 215 21.21 -9.54 17.34
C LEU A 215 19.97 -9.84 16.48
N ARG A 216 19.67 -9.01 15.47
CA ARG A 216 18.56 -9.23 14.53
C ARG A 216 18.56 -10.63 13.90
N ALA A 217 19.73 -11.15 13.54
CA ALA A 217 19.85 -12.44 12.87
C ALA A 217 19.69 -13.61 13.85
N LYS A 218 20.11 -13.41 15.11
CA LYS A 218 19.91 -14.40 16.19
C LYS A 218 18.44 -14.48 16.56
N LEU A 219 17.76 -13.34 16.75
CA LEU A 219 16.33 -13.29 17.02
C LEU A 219 15.53 -13.96 15.90
N ALA A 220 15.84 -13.68 14.63
CA ALA A 220 15.18 -14.32 13.49
C ALA A 220 15.37 -15.85 13.45
N LYS A 221 16.46 -16.39 14.00
CA LYS A 221 16.69 -17.85 14.12
C LYS A 221 15.94 -18.47 15.31
N LEU A 222 15.63 -17.69 16.35
CA LEU A 222 14.87 -18.15 17.51
C LEU A 222 13.37 -18.33 17.17
N VAL A 223 12.86 -17.62 16.16
CA VAL A 223 11.46 -17.78 15.73
C VAL A 223 11.26 -19.16 15.10
N PRO A 224 10.41 -20.02 15.69
CA PRO A 224 10.19 -21.37 15.19
C PRO A 224 9.48 -21.33 13.83
N LYS A 225 9.79 -22.29 12.94
CA LYS A 225 9.24 -22.36 11.58
C LYS A 225 7.70 -22.29 11.53
N PRO A 226 6.95 -22.97 12.42
CA PRO A 226 5.48 -22.91 12.40
C PRO A 226 4.96 -21.48 12.59
N VAL A 227 5.52 -20.72 13.54
CA VAL A 227 5.15 -19.32 13.81
C VAL A 227 5.45 -18.45 12.59
N ARG A 228 6.59 -18.64 11.93
CA ARG A 228 6.92 -17.85 10.74
C ARG A 228 5.93 -18.07 9.58
N ILE A 229 5.48 -19.32 9.38
CA ILE A 229 4.54 -19.65 8.31
C ILE A 229 3.14 -19.15 8.67
N SER A 230 2.68 -19.37 9.91
CA SER A 230 1.36 -18.91 10.36
C SER A 230 1.24 -17.38 10.34
N SER A 231 2.28 -16.65 10.76
CA SER A 231 2.29 -15.18 10.69
C SER A 231 2.10 -14.69 9.25
N SER A 232 2.77 -15.31 8.26
CA SER A 232 2.61 -14.91 6.86
C SER A 232 1.21 -15.19 6.31
N ALA A 233 0.60 -16.31 6.71
CA ALA A 233 -0.78 -16.65 6.33
C ALA A 233 -1.80 -15.70 6.99
N GLY A 234 -1.61 -15.37 8.27
CA GLY A 234 -2.46 -14.44 9.01
C GLY A 234 -2.42 -13.02 8.44
N ILE A 235 -1.22 -12.52 8.11
CA ILE A 235 -1.07 -11.21 7.44
C ILE A 235 -1.77 -11.24 6.07
N GLY A 236 -1.63 -12.32 5.30
CA GLY A 236 -2.30 -12.46 4.01
C GLY A 236 -3.83 -12.46 4.13
N LEU A 237 -4.38 -13.21 5.08
CA LEU A 237 -5.82 -13.25 5.34
C LEU A 237 -6.35 -11.91 5.84
N PHE A 238 -5.59 -11.21 6.68
CA PHE A 238 -5.93 -9.86 7.14
C PHE A 238 -5.96 -8.85 5.99
N LEU A 239 -4.94 -8.85 5.11
CA LEU A 239 -4.93 -8.00 3.92
C LEU A 239 -6.08 -8.32 2.96
N ALA A 240 -6.41 -9.60 2.79
CA ALA A 240 -7.57 -10.03 2.01
C ALA A 240 -8.87 -9.49 2.63
N PHE A 241 -9.01 -9.58 3.95
CA PHE A 241 -10.17 -9.04 4.68
C PHE A 241 -10.32 -7.52 4.49
N ILE A 242 -9.25 -6.75 4.66
CA ILE A 242 -9.25 -5.29 4.42
C ILE A 242 -9.62 -4.97 2.97
N GLY A 243 -9.13 -5.73 1.99
CA GLY A 243 -9.48 -5.58 0.58
C GLY A 243 -10.93 -5.97 0.24
N LEU A 244 -11.60 -6.75 1.10
CA LEU A 244 -13.01 -7.11 0.95
C LEU A 244 -13.96 -6.14 1.68
N GLN A 245 -13.47 -5.39 2.67
CA GLN A 245 -14.24 -4.38 3.38
C GLN A 245 -14.67 -3.22 2.48
N ASN A 246 -15.69 -2.48 2.92
CA ASN A 246 -16.26 -1.35 2.18
C ASN A 246 -15.39 -0.09 2.22
N ASN A 247 -14.65 0.12 3.31
CA ASN A 247 -13.95 1.39 3.54
C ASN A 247 -12.69 1.50 2.68
N GLN A 248 -12.00 0.36 2.43
CA GLN A 248 -10.73 0.32 1.71
C GLN A 248 -10.77 -0.53 0.42
N GLY A 249 -11.81 -1.34 0.23
CA GLY A 249 -11.82 -2.44 -0.73
C GLY A 249 -13.04 -2.50 -1.66
N ILE A 250 -13.35 -3.72 -2.14
CA ILE A 250 -14.46 -3.95 -3.08
C ILE A 250 -15.84 -3.89 -2.40
N GLY A 251 -15.88 -3.86 -1.07
CA GLY A 251 -17.10 -3.75 -0.28
C GLY A 251 -17.98 -4.98 -0.25
N LEU A 252 -17.43 -6.18 -0.44
CA LEU A 252 -18.14 -7.45 -0.26
C LEU A 252 -18.49 -7.70 1.20
N ILE A 253 -17.63 -7.28 2.13
CA ILE A 253 -17.83 -7.43 3.57
C ILE A 253 -18.39 -6.13 4.13
N GLY A 254 -19.53 -6.24 4.83
CA GLY A 254 -20.15 -5.17 5.60
C GLY A 254 -20.25 -5.55 7.08
N TYR A 255 -20.58 -4.55 7.90
CA TYR A 255 -20.78 -4.73 9.33
C TYR A 255 -22.20 -5.27 9.64
N SER A 256 -22.31 -6.08 10.70
CA SER A 256 -23.58 -6.49 11.30
C SER A 256 -23.43 -6.57 12.82
N SER A 257 -24.42 -6.10 13.58
CA SER A 257 -24.40 -6.21 15.05
C SER A 257 -24.41 -7.65 15.56
N SER A 258 -24.96 -8.60 14.79
CA SER A 258 -25.15 -9.98 15.25
C SER A 258 -23.92 -10.86 15.03
N THR A 259 -23.18 -10.62 13.95
CA THR A 259 -22.08 -11.51 13.51
C THR A 259 -20.76 -10.76 13.27
N LEU A 260 -20.71 -9.44 13.53
CA LEU A 260 -19.66 -8.48 13.13
C LEU A 260 -19.46 -8.34 11.61
N VAL A 261 -19.64 -9.42 10.85
CA VAL A 261 -19.38 -9.56 9.42
C VAL A 261 -20.64 -10.06 8.73
N THR A 262 -21.06 -9.37 7.67
CA THR A 262 -22.16 -9.78 6.80
C THR A 262 -21.82 -9.56 5.32
N ILE A 263 -22.59 -10.20 4.44
CA ILE A 263 -22.48 -9.97 3.00
C ILE A 263 -23.02 -8.57 2.69
N GLY A 264 -22.16 -7.75 2.10
CA GLY A 264 -22.42 -6.38 1.72
C GLY A 264 -22.63 -6.21 0.22
N ALA A 265 -21.82 -5.33 -0.37
CA ALA A 265 -21.85 -4.91 -1.76
C ALA A 265 -23.19 -4.26 -2.17
N CYS A 266 -23.73 -3.39 -1.32
CA CYS A 266 -24.92 -2.59 -1.65
C CYS A 266 -24.56 -1.29 -2.38
N PRO A 267 -25.46 -0.76 -3.23
CA PRO A 267 -25.28 0.55 -3.86
C PRO A 267 -25.25 1.66 -2.82
N ARG A 268 -24.64 2.82 -3.16
CA ARG A 268 -24.45 3.94 -2.21
C ARG A 268 -25.74 4.44 -1.57
N SER A 269 -26.88 4.32 -2.25
CA SER A 269 -28.21 4.70 -1.76
C SER A 269 -28.78 3.76 -0.68
N SER A 270 -28.30 2.52 -0.61
CA SER A 270 -28.84 1.48 0.29
C SER A 270 -27.91 1.18 1.46
N ARG A 271 -26.96 2.09 1.68
CA ARG A 271 -25.98 2.07 2.76
C ARG A 271 -26.44 3.03 3.85
N ALA A 272 -26.48 2.56 5.09
CA ALA A 272 -26.68 3.41 6.26
C ALA A 272 -25.44 3.36 7.14
N SER A 273 -24.96 4.52 7.59
CA SER A 273 -24.06 4.58 8.75
C SER A 273 -24.88 4.19 9.98
N VAL A 274 -24.27 3.41 10.86
CA VAL A 274 -24.90 2.99 12.12
C VAL A 274 -24.01 3.36 13.28
N ALA A 275 -24.59 3.96 14.32
CA ALA A 275 -23.93 4.12 15.60
C ALA A 275 -24.45 3.06 16.58
N PRO A 276 -23.55 2.34 17.29
CA PRO A 276 -23.96 1.52 18.41
C PRO A 276 -24.35 2.43 19.59
N VAL A 277 -25.61 2.37 20.00
CA VAL A 277 -26.11 3.06 21.20
C VAL A 277 -26.45 2.01 22.24
N ILE A 278 -25.79 2.08 23.40
CA ILE A 278 -26.16 1.28 24.57
C ILE A 278 -27.38 1.94 25.18
N SER A 279 -28.54 1.29 25.07
CA SER A 279 -29.76 1.77 25.75
C SER A 279 -29.61 1.63 27.27
N ALA A 280 -30.41 2.36 28.05
CA ALA A 280 -30.38 2.33 29.53
C ALA A 280 -30.54 0.90 30.12
N ASN A 281 -31.08 -0.03 29.33
CA ASN A 281 -31.21 -1.45 29.69
C ASN A 281 -29.99 -2.32 29.35
N GLY A 282 -28.85 -1.72 28.96
CA GLY A 282 -27.61 -2.44 28.59
C GLY A 282 -27.66 -3.14 27.23
N THR A 283 -28.77 -3.05 26.48
CA THR A 283 -28.90 -3.63 25.13
C THR A 283 -28.30 -2.68 24.09
N LEU A 284 -27.40 -3.21 23.26
CA LEU A 284 -26.86 -2.51 22.08
C LEU A 284 -27.94 -2.38 21.01
N SER A 285 -28.43 -1.17 20.77
CA SER A 285 -29.33 -0.85 19.66
C SER A 285 -28.57 -0.05 18.60
N LEU A 286 -28.73 -0.43 17.33
CA LEU A 286 -28.18 0.32 16.20
C LEU A 286 -29.23 1.31 15.72
N ILE A 287 -28.91 2.60 15.71
CA ILE A 287 -29.78 3.62 15.11
C ILE A 287 -29.31 3.84 13.66
N PRO A 288 -30.14 3.55 12.64
CA PRO A 288 -29.84 3.92 11.25
C PRO A 288 -29.70 5.43 11.14
N GLY A 289 -28.59 5.90 10.56
CA GLY A 289 -28.25 7.34 10.54
C GLY A 289 -27.53 7.84 11.79
N GLY A 290 -27.24 6.96 12.74
CA GLY A 290 -26.25 7.22 13.79
C GLY A 290 -24.87 7.34 13.16
N THR A 291 -24.17 8.41 13.49
CA THR A 291 -22.98 8.85 12.76
C THR A 291 -21.65 8.40 13.38
N VAL A 292 -21.65 7.81 14.57
CA VAL A 292 -20.42 7.62 15.36
C VAL A 292 -19.50 6.47 14.87
N SER A 293 -19.94 5.62 13.94
CA SER A 293 -19.08 4.58 13.34
C SER A 293 -19.05 4.64 11.82
N GLY A 294 -17.86 4.55 11.23
CA GLY A 294 -17.63 4.40 9.79
C GLY A 294 -18.07 3.04 9.22
N ASP A 295 -18.83 2.27 10.01
CA ASP A 295 -19.40 0.99 9.64
C ASP A 295 -20.68 1.19 8.83
N ILE A 296 -20.64 0.69 7.60
CA ILE A 296 -21.75 0.79 6.67
C ILE A 296 -22.58 -0.49 6.76
N LEU A 297 -23.80 -0.36 7.30
CA LEU A 297 -24.80 -1.42 7.26
C LEU A 297 -25.52 -1.39 5.90
N CYS A 298 -25.65 -2.58 5.34
CA CYS A 298 -26.38 -2.83 4.11
C CYS A 298 -27.87 -3.08 4.43
N LEU A 299 -28.74 -2.12 4.12
CA LEU A 299 -30.19 -2.24 4.35
C LEU A 299 -30.82 -3.23 3.34
N HIS A 300 -30.66 -2.97 2.04
CA HIS A 300 -31.17 -3.80 0.94
C HIS A 300 -30.22 -3.78 -0.27
N GLY A 301 -30.42 -4.68 -1.23
CA GLY A 301 -29.62 -4.73 -2.48
C GLY A 301 -28.22 -5.30 -2.31
N ARG A 302 -28.08 -6.42 -1.57
CA ARG A 302 -26.79 -7.11 -1.36
C ARG A 302 -26.24 -7.62 -2.70
N MET A 303 -24.93 -7.49 -2.90
CA MET A 303 -24.22 -7.87 -4.14
C MET A 303 -24.66 -7.13 -5.43
N GLU A 304 -25.39 -6.02 -5.29
CA GLU A 304 -25.85 -5.22 -6.44
C GLU A 304 -24.91 -4.04 -6.76
N SER A 305 -23.85 -3.84 -5.96
CA SER A 305 -22.91 -2.74 -6.17
C SER A 305 -22.14 -2.91 -7.48
N PRO A 306 -22.16 -1.90 -8.37
CA PRO A 306 -21.42 -1.97 -9.63
C PRO A 306 -19.90 -1.97 -9.41
N THR A 307 -19.40 -1.33 -8.35
CA THR A 307 -17.97 -1.33 -8.02
C THR A 307 -17.47 -2.71 -7.58
N PHE A 308 -18.33 -3.48 -6.92
CA PHE A 308 -18.03 -4.85 -6.52
C PHE A 308 -17.87 -5.74 -7.76
N TRP A 309 -18.84 -5.70 -8.68
CA TRP A 309 -18.80 -6.49 -9.91
C TRP A 309 -17.61 -6.17 -10.81
N LEU A 310 -17.21 -4.89 -10.89
CA LEU A 310 -15.98 -4.53 -11.59
C LEU A 310 -14.74 -5.20 -10.95
N GLY A 311 -14.66 -5.22 -9.62
CA GLY A 311 -13.62 -5.92 -8.89
C GLY A 311 -13.63 -7.43 -9.16
N VAL A 312 -14.81 -8.06 -9.17
CA VAL A 312 -14.98 -9.49 -9.48
C VAL A 312 -14.53 -9.81 -10.90
N VAL A 313 -14.93 -9.02 -11.90
CA VAL A 313 -14.48 -9.21 -13.29
C VAL A 313 -12.96 -9.05 -13.39
N GLY A 314 -12.39 -8.04 -12.72
CA GLY A 314 -10.93 -7.88 -12.62
C GLY A 314 -10.23 -9.10 -12.03
N PHE A 315 -10.77 -9.67 -10.95
CA PHE A 315 -10.25 -10.88 -10.32
C PHE A 315 -10.34 -12.10 -11.24
N VAL A 316 -11.46 -12.27 -11.95
CA VAL A 316 -11.64 -13.36 -12.93
C VAL A 316 -10.64 -13.24 -14.08
N ILE A 317 -10.38 -12.02 -14.59
CA ILE A 317 -9.35 -11.77 -15.61
C ILE A 317 -7.98 -12.19 -15.08
N ILE A 318 -7.62 -11.81 -13.86
CA ILE A 318 -6.34 -12.19 -13.24
C ILE A 318 -6.25 -13.72 -13.12
N ALA A 319 -7.28 -14.36 -12.58
CA ALA A 319 -7.32 -15.81 -12.41
C ALA A 319 -7.20 -16.54 -13.75
N TYR A 320 -7.92 -16.10 -14.78
CA TYR A 320 -7.84 -16.67 -16.13
C TYR A 320 -6.44 -16.50 -16.74
N CYS A 321 -5.85 -15.30 -16.64
CA CYS A 321 -4.50 -15.05 -17.14
C CYS A 321 -3.43 -15.86 -16.38
N LEU A 322 -3.62 -16.10 -15.08
CA LEU A 322 -2.74 -16.96 -14.27
C LEU A 322 -2.84 -18.42 -14.71
N VAL A 323 -4.06 -18.96 -14.91
CA VAL A 323 -4.27 -20.34 -15.40
C VAL A 323 -3.64 -20.53 -16.79
N LYS A 324 -3.71 -19.52 -17.66
CA LYS A 324 -3.08 -19.55 -18.98
C LYS A 324 -1.58 -19.24 -18.97
N ASN A 325 -0.95 -19.06 -17.80
CA ASN A 325 0.46 -18.69 -17.62
C ASN A 325 0.89 -17.50 -18.50
N ILE A 326 0.01 -16.50 -18.65
CA ILE A 326 0.28 -15.31 -19.46
C ILE A 326 1.27 -14.42 -18.71
N LYS A 327 2.33 -14.01 -19.40
CA LYS A 327 3.34 -13.08 -18.89
C LYS A 327 2.69 -11.77 -18.44
N GLY A 328 2.74 -11.49 -17.13
CA GLY A 328 2.15 -10.27 -16.56
C GLY A 328 0.66 -10.38 -16.25
N ALA A 329 0.13 -11.59 -16.04
CA ALA A 329 -1.27 -11.87 -15.72
C ALA A 329 -1.93 -10.89 -14.74
N MET A 330 -1.22 -10.52 -13.65
CA MET A 330 -1.73 -9.58 -12.64
C MET A 330 -1.94 -8.15 -13.17
N ILE A 331 -1.11 -7.70 -14.12
CA ILE A 331 -1.16 -6.33 -14.65
C ILE A 331 -2.45 -6.12 -15.46
N TYR A 332 -2.88 -7.12 -16.22
CA TYR A 332 -4.07 -6.99 -17.08
C TYR A 332 -5.34 -6.67 -16.29
N GLY A 333 -5.58 -7.38 -15.18
CA GLY A 333 -6.76 -7.10 -14.35
C GLY A 333 -6.71 -5.73 -13.67
N ILE A 334 -5.54 -5.33 -13.16
CA ILE A 334 -5.36 -4.01 -12.54
C ILE A 334 -5.61 -2.90 -13.56
N VAL A 335 -4.98 -2.99 -14.74
CA VAL A 335 -5.16 -2.00 -15.81
C VAL A 335 -6.62 -1.95 -16.28
N PHE A 336 -7.28 -3.11 -16.40
CA PHE A 336 -8.70 -3.16 -16.77
C PHE A 336 -9.60 -2.43 -15.76
N VAL A 337 -9.48 -2.76 -14.47
CA VAL A 337 -10.30 -2.13 -13.42
C VAL A 337 -10.03 -0.64 -13.33
N THR A 338 -8.76 -0.23 -13.37
CA THR A 338 -8.38 1.19 -13.32
C THR A 338 -8.90 1.98 -14.52
N ALA A 339 -8.76 1.45 -15.75
CA ALA A 339 -9.25 2.11 -16.96
C ALA A 339 -10.76 2.32 -16.93
N ILE A 340 -11.53 1.31 -16.49
CA ILE A 340 -13.00 1.44 -16.41
C ILE A 340 -13.41 2.42 -15.32
N SER A 341 -12.70 2.46 -14.20
CA SER A 341 -13.01 3.34 -13.06
C SER A 341 -12.85 4.84 -13.40
N TRP A 342 -12.08 5.18 -14.44
CA TRP A 342 -11.85 6.57 -14.87
C TRP A 342 -13.05 7.20 -15.61
N PHE A 343 -13.94 6.40 -16.19
CA PHE A 343 -15.09 6.91 -16.94
C PHE A 343 -16.16 7.49 -16.00
N ARG A 344 -16.30 8.82 -16.00
CA ARG A 344 -17.21 9.58 -15.13
C ARG A 344 -18.70 9.26 -15.29
N ASN A 345 -19.13 8.90 -16.50
CA ASN A 345 -20.56 8.69 -16.80
C ASN A 345 -21.07 7.29 -16.43
N THR A 346 -20.32 6.54 -15.62
CA THR A 346 -20.68 5.16 -15.24
C THR A 346 -20.92 5.06 -13.74
N LYS A 347 -21.79 4.14 -13.31
CA LYS A 347 -22.04 3.87 -11.88
C LYS A 347 -20.82 3.31 -11.13
N VAL A 348 -19.73 3.00 -11.86
CA VAL A 348 -18.49 2.42 -11.34
C VAL A 348 -17.38 3.46 -11.15
N THR A 349 -17.67 4.73 -11.43
CA THR A 349 -16.65 5.77 -11.42
C THR A 349 -16.09 6.05 -10.03
N SER A 350 -14.78 6.28 -9.98
CA SER A 350 -14.11 6.86 -8.80
C SER A 350 -14.46 8.34 -8.61
N PHE A 351 -15.00 9.02 -9.63
CA PHE A 351 -15.31 10.45 -9.63
C PHE A 351 -16.81 10.72 -9.78
N PRO A 352 -17.63 10.54 -8.71
CA PRO A 352 -19.05 10.83 -8.77
C PRO A 352 -19.32 12.32 -9.02
N ASN A 353 -20.51 12.64 -9.52
CA ASN A 353 -20.95 14.03 -9.77
C ASN A 353 -21.35 14.75 -8.47
N THR A 354 -20.45 14.75 -7.48
CA THR A 354 -20.55 15.50 -6.23
C THR A 354 -19.47 16.60 -6.20
N PRO A 355 -19.61 17.65 -5.37
CA PRO A 355 -18.58 18.69 -5.24
C PRO A 355 -17.19 18.13 -4.92
N ALA A 356 -17.12 17.13 -4.04
CA ALA A 356 -15.89 16.42 -3.71
C ALA A 356 -15.35 15.60 -4.91
N GLY A 357 -16.21 14.89 -5.64
CA GLY A 357 -15.81 14.14 -6.84
C GLY A 357 -15.31 15.04 -7.97
N ASN A 358 -15.91 16.21 -8.15
CA ASN A 358 -15.46 17.24 -9.09
C ASN A 358 -14.07 17.79 -8.73
N SER A 359 -13.80 18.02 -7.44
CA SER A 359 -12.49 18.47 -6.96
C SER A 359 -11.40 17.43 -7.22
N SER A 360 -11.67 16.16 -6.87
CA SER A 360 -10.78 15.03 -7.14
C SER A 360 -10.52 14.82 -8.63
N TYR A 361 -11.55 14.97 -9.48
CA TYR A 361 -11.39 14.88 -10.93
C TYR A 361 -10.58 16.05 -11.51
N LYS A 362 -10.79 17.27 -11.01
CA LYS A 362 -9.97 18.45 -11.40
C LYS A 362 -8.50 18.24 -11.05
N TYR A 363 -8.23 17.67 -9.87
CA TYR A 363 -6.88 17.30 -9.46
C TYR A 363 -6.29 16.20 -10.35
N PHE A 364 -7.06 15.14 -10.63
CA PHE A 364 -6.66 14.07 -11.55
C PHE A 364 -6.35 14.61 -12.95
N LYS A 365 -7.21 15.47 -13.48
CA LYS A 365 -7.00 16.12 -14.78
C LYS A 365 -5.71 16.93 -14.81
N LYS A 366 -5.36 17.63 -13.73
CA LYS A 366 -4.07 18.35 -13.63
C LYS A 366 -2.84 17.43 -13.71
N ILE A 367 -2.96 16.17 -13.28
CA ILE A 367 -1.88 15.17 -13.32
C ILE A 367 -1.80 14.49 -14.70
N VAL A 368 -2.96 14.24 -15.32
CA VAL A 368 -3.06 13.52 -16.59
C VAL A 368 -2.96 14.43 -17.82
N ASP A 369 -3.27 15.72 -17.68
CA ASP A 369 -2.99 16.72 -18.71
C ASP A 369 -1.46 16.87 -18.81
N ILE A 370 -0.88 16.04 -19.67
CA ILE A 370 0.48 16.20 -20.18
C ILE A 370 0.51 17.60 -20.78
N HIS A 371 1.10 18.57 -20.06
CA HIS A 371 1.35 19.87 -20.64
C HIS A 371 2.12 19.63 -21.95
N LYS A 372 1.54 20.02 -23.08
CA LYS A 372 2.28 20.19 -24.32
C LYS A 372 3.45 21.12 -23.97
N ILE A 373 4.64 20.54 -23.83
CA ILE A 373 5.87 21.33 -23.79
C ILE A 373 6.12 21.78 -25.23
N GLU A 374 5.35 22.76 -25.67
CA GLU A 374 5.78 23.62 -26.77
C GLU A 374 6.53 24.77 -26.12
N THR A 375 7.84 24.81 -26.35
CA THR A 375 8.78 25.89 -25.99
C THR A 375 9.41 25.81 -24.59
N TYR A 376 10.52 25.09 -24.48
CA TYR A 376 11.77 25.56 -23.85
C TYR A 376 12.93 24.61 -24.20
N SER A 377 13.16 24.44 -25.51
CA SER A 377 14.54 24.32 -25.98
C SER A 377 15.13 25.74 -25.91
N ARG A 378 16.27 25.90 -25.25
CA ARG A 378 17.07 27.14 -25.09
C ARG A 378 16.78 28.00 -23.84
N SER A 379 17.30 27.56 -22.69
CA SER A 379 18.16 28.41 -21.85
C SER A 379 18.82 27.60 -20.73
N PHE A 380 19.89 26.85 -21.06
CA PHE A 380 20.93 26.55 -20.08
C PHE A 380 21.80 27.82 -19.94
N LYS A 381 21.44 28.70 -19.01
CA LYS A 381 22.38 29.68 -18.44
C LYS A 381 22.60 29.33 -16.99
N PHE A 382 23.68 28.56 -16.77
CA PHE A 382 24.33 28.44 -15.48
C PHE A 382 24.69 29.85 -14.99
N GLN A 383 24.01 30.33 -13.95
CA GLN A 383 24.55 31.43 -13.15
C GLN A 383 25.29 30.86 -11.93
N LYS A 384 26.51 31.35 -11.83
CA LYS A 384 27.62 30.96 -10.99
C LYS A 384 27.53 31.72 -9.67
N HIS A 385 27.40 31.03 -8.53
CA HIS A 385 27.85 31.56 -7.25
C HIS A 385 28.70 30.52 -6.48
N ARG A 386 30.03 30.74 -6.57
CA ARG A 386 31.10 30.65 -5.54
C ARG A 386 30.72 29.87 -4.25
N LYS A 387 31.24 28.66 -3.97
CA LYS A 387 32.53 28.30 -3.29
C LYS A 387 32.79 29.14 -2.02
N ARG A 388 33.06 28.62 -0.80
CA ARG A 388 33.71 27.37 -0.29
C ARG A 388 33.77 27.47 1.29
N PRO A 389 34.49 26.62 2.09
CA PRO A 389 34.26 25.21 2.49
C PRO A 389 34.42 24.97 4.03
N PHE A 390 34.19 23.75 4.56
CA PHE A 390 34.88 23.07 5.70
C PHE A 390 34.06 21.81 6.06
N LEU A 391 34.43 20.58 5.66
CA LEU A 391 35.29 19.58 6.35
C LEU A 391 34.83 19.27 7.79
N GLY A 392 34.57 18.02 8.22
CA GLY A 392 34.76 16.73 7.57
C GLY A 392 34.55 15.53 8.51
N SER A 393 34.98 14.38 8.00
CA SER A 393 35.35 13.11 8.65
C SER A 393 34.48 12.55 9.78
N PHE A 394 33.70 11.52 9.45
CA PHE A 394 33.56 10.21 10.12
C PHE A 394 32.53 9.47 9.22
N ASP A 395 32.88 8.54 8.33
CA ASP A 395 33.04 7.13 8.67
C ASP A 395 33.62 6.36 7.46
N HIS A 396 34.93 6.43 7.26
CA HIS A 396 35.65 5.55 6.33
C HIS A 396 36.25 4.32 7.04
N LEU A 397 35.69 3.92 8.20
CA LEU A 397 36.17 2.80 9.01
C LEU A 397 35.09 1.74 9.33
N PHE A 398 34.04 1.61 8.51
CA PHE A 398 33.06 0.51 8.64
C PHE A 398 32.94 -0.39 7.39
N ILE A 399 33.73 -0.13 6.34
CA ILE A 399 33.57 -0.74 5.01
C ILE A 399 34.41 -2.02 4.78
N ARG A 400 35.20 -2.50 5.76
CA ARG A 400 36.08 -3.69 5.56
C ARG A 400 35.80 -4.94 6.39
N ARG A 401 34.75 -4.99 7.21
CA ARG A 401 34.39 -6.20 8.00
C ARG A 401 33.02 -6.84 7.71
N TYR A 402 32.24 -6.36 6.74
CA TYR A 402 30.91 -6.91 6.44
C TYR A 402 30.77 -7.68 5.11
N THR A 403 31.88 -8.12 4.52
CA THR A 403 31.89 -8.82 3.21
C THR A 403 32.55 -10.19 3.21
N ARG A 404 32.62 -10.88 4.36
CA ARG A 404 33.14 -12.25 4.39
C ARG A 404 32.66 -13.10 5.57
N HIS A 405 31.34 -13.23 5.76
CA HIS A 405 30.79 -14.47 6.30
C HIS A 405 29.28 -14.56 6.05
N ASN A 406 28.82 -15.77 5.70
CA ASN A 406 27.43 -16.16 5.51
C ASN A 406 26.81 -15.93 4.12
N ARG A 407 27.48 -16.54 3.13
CA ARG A 407 26.82 -17.16 1.99
C ARG A 407 26.10 -18.41 2.53
N ASN A 408 24.80 -18.53 2.25
CA ASN A 408 23.86 -19.62 2.57
C ASN A 408 23.03 -19.53 3.88
N SER A 409 21.74 -19.77 3.66
CA SER A 409 20.64 -20.03 4.59
C SER A 409 19.84 -18.83 5.10
N ILE A 410 18.52 -18.99 4.97
CA ILE A 410 17.39 -18.15 5.41
C ILE A 410 16.88 -17.19 4.31
N PHE A 411 15.64 -17.44 3.86
CA PHE A 411 14.93 -16.91 2.67
C PHE A 411 15.13 -17.66 1.35
N HIS A 412 15.11 -18.99 1.42
CA HIS A 412 14.69 -19.84 0.31
C HIS A 412 13.48 -20.65 0.80
N GLY A 413 12.29 -20.35 0.27
CA GLY A 413 11.07 -21.01 0.74
C GLY A 413 9.81 -20.60 -0.02
N SER A 414 9.29 -19.38 0.17
CA SER A 414 7.92 -19.08 -0.30
C SER A 414 7.78 -18.14 -1.50
N PHE A 415 8.78 -17.34 -1.85
CA PHE A 415 8.61 -16.35 -2.95
C PHE A 415 9.13 -16.81 -4.33
N ARG A 416 9.93 -17.89 -4.40
CA ARG A 416 10.49 -18.37 -5.68
C ARG A 416 9.51 -19.15 -6.55
N ARG A 417 8.35 -19.55 -6.03
CA ARG A 417 7.40 -20.40 -6.77
C ARG A 417 6.27 -19.61 -7.45
N ILE A 418 6.05 -18.34 -7.10
CA ILE A 418 4.97 -17.50 -7.68
C ILE A 418 5.44 -16.71 -8.92
N HIS A 419 6.75 -16.60 -9.15
CA HIS A 419 7.31 -15.89 -10.32
C HIS A 419 8.04 -16.80 -11.33
N ARG A 420 7.98 -18.13 -11.16
CA ARG A 420 8.64 -19.10 -12.05
C ARG A 420 7.71 -20.15 -12.65
N ARG A 421 6.40 -19.92 -12.67
CA ARG A 421 5.48 -20.64 -13.54
C ARG A 421 4.62 -19.62 -14.29
#